data_AF-A0A662GCP3-F1
#
_entry.id   AF-A0A662GCP3-F1
#
_cell.length_a   1.000
_cell.length_b   1.000
_cell.length_c   1.000
_cell.angle_alpha   90.00
_cell.angle_beta   90.00
_cell.angle_gamma   90.00
#
_symmetry.space_group_name_H-M   'P 1'
#
loop_
_entity.id
_entity.type
_entity.pdbx_description
1 polymer ?
#
loop_
_entity_poly.entity_id
_entity_poly.type
_entity_poly.pdbx_seq_one_letter_code
_entity_poly.pdbx_strand_id
1 'polypeptide(L)'
;MSTYLMPVGEAKQDFSDIPQAFVEAIELLNETNHILDKTGRGIFPEEDRIVDIYDRGLRVSKKIREFEESLEEGDLAEKLKMASLSYRSAAEGAALSVNASTTVASAFIKVREALTLATRCKINESLKIWKESKPLVLKAIAELEDVFEVLTIGSSEYMLSNQHAEIYDKGVAVTADLLASLKEAYKVMELVAEYSDEFERLCEGEEPNMDLKRAILSLSPERAGRLGYLVASIKSKVLNCGLCQGGGGYGVGGGAGYTSPSSDD
;
A
#
# COMPACT_ATOMS: atom_id res chain seq x y z
N MET A 1 -27.03 -34.74 31.62
CA MET A 1 -27.29 -33.36 32.06
C MET A 1 -25.94 -32.74 32.39
N SER A 2 -25.41 -31.91 31.49
CA SER A 2 -24.15 -31.18 31.71
C SER A 2 -24.50 -29.72 31.99
N THR A 3 -24.46 -29.33 33.26
CA THR A 3 -24.60 -27.95 33.69
C THR A 3 -23.29 -27.23 33.36
N TYR A 4 -23.30 -26.43 32.29
CA TYR A 4 -22.32 -25.35 32.15
C TYR A 4 -22.58 -24.38 33.30
N LEU A 5 -21.71 -24.41 34.29
CA LEU A 5 -21.64 -23.40 35.34
C LEU A 5 -21.25 -22.08 34.67
N MET A 6 -22.24 -21.23 34.42
CA MET A 6 -21.95 -19.82 34.19
C MET A 6 -21.35 -19.27 35.50
N PRO A 7 -20.22 -18.56 35.44
CA PRO A 7 -19.69 -17.90 36.63
C PRO A 7 -20.74 -16.88 37.11
N VAL A 8 -21.26 -17.08 38.32
CA VAL A 8 -22.03 -16.06 39.03
C VAL A 8 -21.02 -15.11 39.67
N GLY A 9 -20.47 -14.24 38.84
CA GLY A 9 -19.71 -13.08 39.28
C GLY A 9 -20.44 -11.83 38.78
N GLU A 10 -20.74 -10.89 39.67
CA GLU A 10 -21.09 -9.53 39.25
C GLU A 10 -19.90 -9.01 38.43
N ALA A 11 -20.06 -8.97 37.10
CA ALA A 11 -19.06 -8.37 36.25
C ALA A 11 -18.90 -6.90 36.69
N LYS A 12 -17.73 -6.54 37.21
CA LYS A 12 -17.42 -5.18 37.68
C LYS A 12 -17.56 -4.13 36.55
N GLN A 13 -17.58 -4.57 35.30
CA GLN A 13 -17.82 -3.81 34.09
C GLN A 13 -18.74 -4.59 33.14
N ASP A 14 -19.67 -3.89 32.50
CA ASP A 14 -20.55 -4.47 31.48
C ASP A 14 -19.84 -4.52 30.12
N PHE A 15 -19.55 -5.72 29.67
CA PHE A 15 -18.92 -6.01 28.37
C PHE A 15 -19.89 -6.70 27.39
N SER A 16 -21.20 -6.59 27.63
CA SER A 16 -22.22 -7.17 26.75
C SER A 16 -22.13 -6.68 25.30
N ASP A 17 -21.62 -5.46 25.10
CA ASP A 17 -21.44 -4.83 23.78
C ASP A 17 -20.13 -5.21 23.05
N ILE A 18 -19.26 -6.04 23.63
CA ILE A 18 -17.97 -6.38 22.98
C ILE A 18 -18.13 -7.04 21.61
N PRO A 19 -19.10 -7.95 21.39
CA PRO A 19 -19.37 -8.46 20.05
C PRO A 19 -19.66 -7.35 19.03
N GLN A 20 -20.36 -6.29 19.44
CA GLN A 20 -20.62 -5.14 18.56
C GLN A 20 -19.34 -4.34 18.28
N ALA A 21 -18.46 -4.17 19.28
CA ALA A 21 -17.16 -3.53 19.08
C ALA A 21 -16.27 -4.30 18.09
N PHE A 22 -16.30 -5.64 18.11
CA PHE A 22 -15.57 -6.47 17.16
C PHE A 22 -16.09 -6.30 15.73
N VAL A 23 -17.41 -6.23 15.55
CA VAL A 23 -18.01 -5.97 14.23
C VAL A 23 -17.61 -4.58 13.75
N GLU A 24 -17.73 -3.55 14.60
CA GLU A 24 -17.38 -2.17 14.23
C GLU A 24 -15.89 -2.03 13.85
N ALA A 25 -14.98 -2.72 14.55
CA ALA A 25 -13.56 -2.74 14.20
C ALA A 25 -13.30 -3.22 12.76
N ILE A 26 -14.00 -4.26 12.34
CA ILE A 26 -13.89 -4.81 10.98
C ILE A 26 -14.60 -3.95 9.95
N GLU A 27 -15.74 -3.35 10.29
CA GLU A 27 -16.42 -2.40 9.41
C GLU A 27 -15.52 -1.19 9.11
N LEU A 28 -14.87 -0.63 10.13
CA LEU A 28 -13.91 0.46 9.98
C LEU A 28 -12.70 0.04 9.14
N LEU A 29 -12.15 -1.15 9.37
CA LEU A 29 -11.05 -1.66 8.55
C LEU A 29 -11.48 -1.85 7.09
N ASN A 30 -12.67 -2.41 6.84
CA ASN A 30 -13.17 -2.59 5.49
C ASN A 30 -13.35 -1.25 4.76
N GLU A 31 -13.93 -0.26 5.44
CA GLU A 31 -14.11 1.08 4.90
C GLU A 31 -12.76 1.72 4.54
N THR A 32 -11.78 1.61 5.44
CA THR A 32 -10.44 2.16 5.22
C THR A 32 -9.66 1.42 4.13
N ASN A 33 -9.86 0.11 3.96
CA ASN A 33 -9.33 -0.65 2.82
C ASN A 33 -9.78 -0.04 1.48
N HIS A 34 -11.05 0.37 1.38
CA HIS A 34 -11.58 1.03 0.19
C HIS A 34 -11.02 2.44 0.00
N ILE A 35 -10.80 3.18 1.09
CA ILE A 35 -10.15 4.50 1.05
C ILE A 35 -8.71 4.36 0.57
N LEU A 36 -7.91 3.47 1.17
CA LEU A 36 -6.52 3.23 0.80
C LEU A 36 -6.36 2.72 -0.65
N ASP A 37 -7.26 1.87 -1.15
CA ASP A 37 -7.23 1.48 -2.57
C ASP A 37 -7.37 2.68 -3.51
N LYS A 38 -8.26 3.62 -3.16
CA LYS A 38 -8.47 4.86 -3.92
C LYS A 38 -7.30 5.84 -3.76
N THR A 39 -6.72 5.96 -2.57
CA THR A 39 -5.63 6.90 -2.32
C THR A 39 -4.38 6.56 -3.12
N GLY A 40 -4.04 5.28 -3.30
CA GLY A 40 -2.94 4.92 -4.20
C GLY A 40 -3.24 5.16 -5.70
N ARG A 41 -4.45 5.59 -6.06
CA ARG A 41 -4.76 6.17 -7.39
C ARG A 41 -4.59 7.69 -7.41
N GLY A 42 -4.34 8.33 -6.26
CA GLY A 42 -4.28 9.76 -6.07
C GLY A 42 -5.63 10.40 -5.75
N ILE A 43 -6.59 9.64 -5.22
CA ILE A 43 -7.92 10.14 -4.86
C ILE A 43 -7.92 10.48 -3.36
N PHE A 44 -8.26 11.72 -3.04
CA PHE A 44 -8.35 12.19 -1.65
C PHE A 44 -9.66 11.72 -1.00
N PRO A 45 -9.62 11.27 0.26
CA PRO A 45 -10.82 11.08 1.04
C PRO A 45 -11.42 12.41 1.50
N GLU A 46 -12.69 12.38 1.87
CA GLU A 46 -13.40 13.52 2.47
C GLU A 46 -12.91 13.74 3.91
N GLU A 47 -12.64 14.99 4.29
CA GLU A 47 -11.99 15.33 5.56
C GLU A 47 -12.83 14.95 6.78
N ASP A 48 -14.14 15.18 6.72
CA ASP A 48 -15.11 14.78 7.73
C ASP A 48 -15.11 13.25 7.95
N ARG A 49 -14.97 12.49 6.87
CA ARG A 49 -14.88 11.04 6.91
C ARG A 49 -13.57 10.55 7.53
N ILE A 50 -12.47 11.26 7.32
CA ILE A 50 -11.19 10.96 7.99
C ILE A 50 -11.36 11.10 9.50
N VAL A 51 -11.91 12.24 9.95
CA VAL A 51 -12.09 12.53 11.38
C VAL A 51 -13.03 11.50 12.04
N ASP A 52 -14.16 11.17 11.41
CA ASP A 52 -15.12 10.20 11.96
C ASP A 52 -14.48 8.81 12.16
N ILE A 53 -13.84 8.27 11.11
CA ILE A 53 -13.23 6.93 11.16
C ILE A 53 -12.07 6.90 12.16
N TYR A 54 -11.24 7.95 12.20
CA TYR A 54 -10.11 8.04 13.13
C TYR A 54 -10.60 7.98 14.58
N ASP A 55 -11.55 8.85 14.93
CA ASP A 55 -12.06 8.94 16.30
C ASP A 55 -12.82 7.66 16.70
N ARG A 56 -13.59 7.07 15.78
CA ARG A 56 -14.28 5.78 16.01
C ARG A 56 -13.28 4.65 16.21
N GLY A 57 -12.26 4.53 15.36
CA GLY A 57 -11.24 3.50 15.47
C GLY A 57 -10.50 3.55 16.80
N LEU A 58 -10.12 4.75 17.27
CA LEU A 58 -9.50 4.90 18.58
C LEU A 58 -10.43 4.52 19.75
N ARG A 59 -11.71 4.92 19.68
CA ARG A 59 -12.69 4.55 20.71
C ARG A 59 -12.93 3.04 20.77
N VAL A 60 -13.09 2.40 19.61
CA VAL A 60 -13.31 0.95 19.50
C VAL A 60 -12.09 0.18 19.98
N SER A 61 -10.88 0.58 19.54
CA SER A 61 -9.62 -0.02 20.00
C SER A 61 -9.50 0.06 21.54
N LYS A 62 -9.79 1.22 22.13
CA LYS A 62 -9.78 1.39 23.59
C LYS A 62 -10.77 0.46 24.30
N LYS A 63 -12.02 0.38 23.82
CA LYS A 63 -13.06 -0.50 24.41
C LYS A 63 -12.64 -1.98 24.36
N ILE A 64 -12.06 -2.42 23.25
CA ILE A 64 -11.57 -3.80 23.09
C ILE A 64 -10.39 -4.07 24.02
N ARG A 65 -9.48 -3.10 24.17
CA ARG A 65 -8.34 -3.22 25.09
C ARG A 65 -8.79 -3.35 26.55
N GLU A 66 -9.75 -2.55 26.99
CA GLU A 66 -10.29 -2.65 28.35
C GLU A 66 -10.90 -4.02 28.62
N PHE A 67 -11.58 -4.61 27.63
CA PHE A 67 -12.08 -5.98 27.72
C PHE A 67 -10.94 -7.01 27.78
N GLU A 68 -9.94 -6.90 26.90
CA GLU A 68 -8.77 -7.77 26.88
C GLU A 68 -8.06 -7.80 28.25
N GLU A 69 -7.87 -6.64 28.87
CA GLU A 69 -7.24 -6.46 30.18
C GLU A 69 -8.12 -7.01 31.34
N SER A 70 -9.44 -7.09 31.15
CA SER A 70 -10.38 -7.63 32.14
C SER A 70 -10.44 -9.18 32.16
N LEU A 71 -9.93 -9.83 31.12
CA LEU A 71 -9.96 -11.29 30.99
C LEU A 71 -8.96 -11.95 31.95
N GLU A 72 -9.45 -12.86 32.77
CA GLU A 72 -8.65 -13.64 33.72
C GLU A 72 -7.79 -14.73 33.01
N GLU A 73 -7.36 -15.75 33.75
CA GLU A 73 -6.60 -16.88 33.22
C GLU A 73 -7.53 -18.03 32.77
N GLY A 74 -7.06 -18.86 31.83
CA GLY A 74 -7.74 -20.06 31.35
C GLY A 74 -7.93 -20.09 29.83
N ASP A 75 -8.16 -21.28 29.27
CA ASP A 75 -8.18 -21.53 27.82
C ASP A 75 -9.17 -20.64 27.05
N LEU A 76 -10.36 -20.38 27.61
CA LEU A 76 -11.33 -19.49 26.99
C LEU A 76 -10.86 -18.04 27.02
N ALA A 77 -10.28 -17.60 28.14
CA ALA A 77 -9.77 -16.25 28.29
C ALA A 77 -8.58 -16.00 27.34
N GLU A 78 -7.70 -16.98 27.16
CA GLU A 78 -6.59 -16.91 26.20
C GLU A 78 -7.09 -16.75 24.75
N LYS A 79 -8.08 -17.55 24.34
CA LYS A 79 -8.71 -17.40 23.01
C LYS A 79 -9.34 -16.03 22.82
N LEU A 80 -10.04 -15.53 23.84
CA LEU A 80 -10.66 -14.21 23.79
C LEU A 80 -9.62 -13.07 23.80
N LYS A 81 -8.48 -13.23 24.47
CA LYS A 81 -7.35 -12.28 24.40
C LYS A 81 -6.78 -12.19 22.99
N MET A 82 -6.53 -13.33 22.34
CA MET A 82 -6.01 -13.36 20.96
C MET A 82 -7.00 -12.76 19.95
N ALA A 83 -8.29 -13.05 20.10
CA ALA A 83 -9.34 -12.42 19.30
C ALA A 83 -9.39 -10.91 19.55
N SER A 84 -9.41 -10.48 20.81
CA SER A 84 -9.44 -9.06 21.21
C SER A 84 -8.24 -8.31 20.64
N LEU A 85 -7.03 -8.88 20.73
CA LEU A 85 -5.82 -8.32 20.14
C LEU A 85 -5.99 -8.08 18.64
N SER A 86 -6.56 -9.06 17.91
CA SER A 86 -6.73 -8.98 16.46
C SER A 86 -7.79 -7.94 16.05
N TYR A 87 -8.92 -7.87 16.76
CA TYR A 87 -9.93 -6.83 16.53
C TYR A 87 -9.44 -5.44 16.94
N ARG A 88 -8.65 -5.34 18.02
CA ARG A 88 -8.01 -4.09 18.43
C ARG A 88 -7.05 -3.58 17.36
N SER A 89 -6.18 -4.45 16.84
CA SER A 89 -5.30 -4.16 15.71
C SER A 89 -6.07 -3.73 14.47
N ALA A 90 -7.24 -4.34 14.19
CA ALA A 90 -8.10 -3.90 13.08
C ALA A 90 -8.60 -2.46 13.27
N ALA A 91 -9.10 -2.12 14.45
CA ALA A 91 -9.63 -0.79 14.76
C ALA A 91 -8.54 0.29 14.77
N GLU A 92 -7.40 0.00 15.38
CA GLU A 92 -6.24 0.90 15.42
C GLU A 92 -5.61 1.06 14.04
N GLY A 93 -5.46 -0.05 13.31
CA GLY A 93 -5.00 -0.05 11.93
C GLY A 93 -5.91 0.77 11.00
N ALA A 94 -7.23 0.72 11.20
CA ALA A 94 -8.17 1.57 10.47
C ALA A 94 -7.97 3.06 10.78
N ALA A 95 -7.82 3.43 12.05
CA ALA A 95 -7.57 4.81 12.45
C ALA A 95 -6.27 5.36 11.83
N LEU A 96 -5.17 4.60 11.92
CA LEU A 96 -3.90 4.99 11.31
C LEU A 96 -3.99 5.06 9.78
N SER A 97 -4.65 4.09 9.15
CA SER A 97 -4.85 4.03 7.70
C SER A 97 -5.56 5.27 7.16
N VAL A 98 -6.65 5.67 7.82
CA VAL A 98 -7.42 6.84 7.36
C VAL A 98 -6.65 8.13 7.59
N ASN A 99 -5.88 8.25 8.68
CA ASN A 99 -5.07 9.42 8.95
C ASN A 99 -3.92 9.59 7.93
N ALA A 100 -3.31 8.47 7.50
CA ALA A 100 -2.25 8.46 6.49
C ALA A 100 -2.75 8.77 5.06
N SER A 101 -4.05 8.58 4.81
CA SER A 101 -4.63 8.52 3.47
C SER A 101 -4.35 9.76 2.59
N THR A 102 -4.40 10.97 3.15
CA THR A 102 -4.13 12.23 2.44
C THR A 102 -2.65 12.36 2.06
N THR A 103 -1.74 11.98 2.96
CA THR A 103 -0.30 11.95 2.69
C THR A 103 0.00 10.96 1.57
N VAL A 104 -0.56 9.75 1.67
CA VAL A 104 -0.40 8.68 0.68
C VAL A 104 -0.92 9.13 -0.69
N ALA A 105 -2.13 9.69 -0.77
CA ALA A 105 -2.69 10.19 -2.03
C ALA A 105 -1.77 11.22 -2.70
N SER A 106 -1.29 12.17 -1.91
CA SER A 106 -0.39 13.23 -2.39
C SER A 106 0.96 12.68 -2.87
N ALA A 107 1.54 11.73 -2.12
CA ALA A 107 2.77 11.04 -2.50
C ALA A 107 2.61 10.30 -3.83
N PHE A 108 1.51 9.55 -4.01
CA PHE A 108 1.23 8.82 -5.25
C PHE A 108 1.06 9.75 -6.46
N ILE A 109 0.38 10.89 -6.32
CA ILE A 109 0.25 11.88 -7.40
C ILE A 109 1.64 12.37 -7.82
N LYS A 110 2.44 12.83 -6.85
CA LYS A 110 3.71 13.47 -7.13
C LYS A 110 4.77 12.51 -7.66
N VAL A 111 4.86 11.30 -7.09
CA VAL A 111 5.82 10.30 -7.59
C VAL A 111 5.43 9.80 -8.97
N ARG A 112 4.12 9.64 -9.25
CA ARG A 112 3.63 9.30 -10.60
C ARG A 112 3.97 10.38 -11.61
N GLU A 113 3.80 11.65 -11.25
CA GLU A 113 4.18 12.79 -12.08
C GLU A 113 5.68 12.77 -12.40
N ALA A 114 6.53 12.62 -11.38
CA ALA A 114 7.98 12.55 -11.56
C ALA A 114 8.41 11.37 -12.44
N LEU A 115 7.89 10.17 -12.18
CA LEU A 115 8.16 8.97 -12.99
C LEU A 115 7.66 9.15 -14.45
N THR A 116 6.51 9.78 -14.65
CA THR A 116 5.98 10.07 -15.99
C THR A 116 6.90 11.03 -16.75
N LEU A 117 7.41 12.07 -16.10
CA LEU A 117 8.38 12.98 -16.72
C LEU A 117 9.69 12.25 -17.06
N ALA A 118 10.18 11.38 -16.19
CA ALA A 118 11.39 10.58 -16.43
C ALA A 118 11.21 9.64 -17.64
N THR A 119 10.09 8.91 -17.72
CA THR A 119 9.79 8.04 -18.89
C THR A 119 9.69 8.82 -20.20
N ARG A 120 9.31 10.10 -20.15
CA ARG A 120 9.24 11.01 -21.30
C ARG A 120 10.53 11.79 -21.55
N CYS A 121 11.64 11.39 -20.93
CA CYS A 121 12.94 12.04 -21.11
C CYS A 121 13.01 13.51 -20.68
N LYS A 122 12.12 13.94 -19.78
CA LYS A 122 12.15 15.25 -19.14
C LYS A 122 12.84 15.15 -17.78
N ILE A 123 14.12 14.77 -17.77
CA ILE A 123 14.86 14.41 -16.55
C ILE A 123 14.92 15.60 -15.57
N ASN A 124 15.28 16.79 -16.03
CA ASN A 124 15.31 17.99 -15.19
C ASN A 124 13.95 18.35 -14.57
N GLU A 125 12.85 18.28 -15.34
CA GLU A 125 11.50 18.51 -14.81
C GLU A 125 11.12 17.44 -13.78
N SER A 126 11.43 16.17 -14.07
CA SER A 126 11.21 15.03 -13.17
C SER A 126 11.92 15.23 -11.83
N LEU A 127 13.19 15.60 -11.85
CA LEU A 127 14.00 15.81 -10.64
C LEU A 127 13.55 17.02 -9.83
N LYS A 128 13.02 18.06 -10.48
CA LYS A 128 12.38 19.18 -9.77
C LYS A 128 11.18 18.71 -8.96
N ILE A 129 10.27 17.95 -9.58
CA ILE A 129 9.11 17.37 -8.87
C ILE A 129 9.56 16.41 -7.78
N TRP A 130 10.57 15.58 -8.05
CA TRP A 130 11.11 14.64 -7.06
C TRP A 130 11.67 15.35 -5.83
N LYS A 131 12.49 16.38 -6.01
CA LYS A 131 13.10 17.12 -4.89
C LYS A 131 12.04 17.72 -3.96
N GLU A 132 10.94 18.23 -4.52
CA GLU A 132 9.83 18.78 -3.74
C GLU A 132 8.99 17.69 -3.05
N SER A 133 8.84 16.52 -3.69
CA SER A 133 7.96 15.44 -3.21
C SER A 133 8.64 14.39 -2.35
N LYS A 134 9.97 14.28 -2.37
CA LYS A 134 10.74 13.28 -1.61
C LYS A 134 10.39 13.25 -0.11
N PRO A 135 10.29 14.38 0.62
CA PRO A 135 9.90 14.36 2.03
C PRO A 135 8.49 13.80 2.24
N LEU A 136 7.57 14.10 1.32
CA LEU A 136 6.19 13.64 1.37
C LEU A 136 6.09 12.13 1.10
N VAL A 137 6.86 11.62 0.14
CA VAL A 137 6.93 10.17 -0.15
C VAL A 137 7.52 9.41 1.03
N LEU A 138 8.59 9.92 1.65
CA LEU A 138 9.17 9.32 2.86
C LEU A 138 8.18 9.32 4.03
N LYS A 139 7.42 10.42 4.21
CA LYS A 139 6.38 10.50 5.22
C LYS A 139 5.27 9.46 4.98
N ALA A 140 4.79 9.33 3.73
CA ALA A 140 3.79 8.33 3.37
C ALA A 140 4.29 6.89 3.58
N ILE A 141 5.58 6.62 3.32
CA ILE A 141 6.20 5.32 3.60
C ILE A 141 6.18 5.04 5.11
N ALA A 142 6.62 5.99 5.94
CA ALA A 142 6.65 5.82 7.39
C ALA A 142 5.24 5.60 7.96
N GLU A 143 4.26 6.40 7.54
CA GLU A 143 2.86 6.23 8.00
C GLU A 143 2.28 4.88 7.59
N LEU A 144 2.60 4.35 6.40
CA LEU A 144 2.19 3.00 6.00
C LEU A 144 2.95 1.89 6.74
N GLU A 145 4.19 2.12 7.16
CA GLU A 145 4.94 1.20 8.03
C GLU A 145 4.27 1.11 9.41
N ASP A 146 3.87 2.23 10.00
CA ASP A 146 3.14 2.27 11.28
C ASP A 146 1.82 1.48 11.20
N VAL A 147 1.06 1.68 10.11
CA VAL A 147 -0.18 0.92 9.85
C VAL A 147 0.12 -0.57 9.73
N PHE A 148 1.14 -0.93 8.96
CA PHE A 148 1.50 -2.31 8.71
C PHE A 148 1.95 -3.01 10.00
N GLU A 149 2.76 -2.35 10.83
CA GLU A 149 3.19 -2.86 12.13
C GLU A 149 1.98 -3.20 13.02
N VAL A 150 1.04 -2.26 13.18
CA VAL A 150 -0.17 -2.47 13.98
C VAL A 150 -1.02 -3.63 13.46
N LEU A 151 -1.21 -3.74 12.14
CA LEU A 151 -1.96 -4.83 11.54
C LEU A 151 -1.23 -6.19 11.66
N THR A 152 0.09 -6.22 11.77
CA THR A 152 0.84 -7.48 11.97
C THR A 152 0.87 -7.98 13.40
N ILE A 153 0.47 -7.16 14.38
CA ILE A 153 0.29 -7.60 15.78
C ILE A 153 -0.90 -8.56 15.90
N GLY A 154 -1.99 -8.29 15.17
CA GLY A 154 -3.14 -9.18 15.08
C GLY A 154 -2.97 -10.29 14.05
N SER A 155 -3.93 -11.22 14.01
CA SER A 155 -3.95 -12.30 13.01
C SER A 155 -5.38 -12.64 12.57
N SER A 156 -5.55 -12.90 11.27
CA SER A 156 -6.82 -13.37 10.71
C SER A 156 -7.24 -14.74 11.26
N GLU A 157 -6.29 -15.56 11.74
CA GLU A 157 -6.57 -16.84 12.42
C GLU A 157 -7.44 -16.68 13.67
N TYR A 158 -7.31 -15.55 14.38
CA TYR A 158 -8.04 -15.30 15.63
C TYR A 158 -9.33 -14.51 15.43
N MET A 159 -9.71 -14.26 14.18
CA MET A 159 -11.01 -13.66 13.87
C MET A 159 -12.13 -14.68 14.11
N LEU A 160 -13.22 -14.21 14.70
CA LEU A 160 -14.36 -15.07 15.07
C LEU A 160 -15.26 -15.45 13.88
N SER A 161 -14.98 -14.93 12.69
CA SER A 161 -15.72 -15.19 11.46
C SER A 161 -14.79 -15.18 10.26
N ASN A 162 -15.00 -16.08 9.31
CA ASN A 162 -14.25 -16.12 8.05
C ASN A 162 -14.35 -14.80 7.27
N GLN A 163 -15.50 -14.14 7.32
CA GLN A 163 -15.68 -12.83 6.66
C GLN A 163 -14.82 -11.75 7.30
N HIS A 164 -14.65 -11.79 8.64
CA HIS A 164 -13.78 -10.87 9.35
C HIS A 164 -12.31 -11.14 9.01
N ALA A 165 -11.92 -12.42 8.94
CA ALA A 165 -10.59 -12.82 8.50
C ALA A 165 -10.25 -12.31 7.08
N GLU A 166 -11.15 -12.48 6.12
CA GLU A 166 -10.98 -12.00 4.74
C GLU A 166 -10.80 -10.47 4.65
N ILE A 167 -11.58 -9.71 5.42
CA ILE A 167 -11.45 -8.25 5.48
C ILE A 167 -10.11 -7.84 6.09
N TYR A 168 -9.67 -8.55 7.13
CA TYR A 168 -8.41 -8.28 7.79
C TYR A 168 -7.22 -8.54 6.87
N ASP A 169 -7.18 -9.71 6.23
CA ASP A 169 -6.14 -10.08 5.27
C ASP A 169 -6.09 -9.08 4.10
N LYS A 170 -7.25 -8.64 3.61
CA LYS A 170 -7.33 -7.59 2.59
C LYS A 170 -6.72 -6.27 3.08
N GLY A 171 -6.90 -5.90 4.34
CA GLY A 171 -6.30 -4.68 4.90
C GLY A 171 -4.78 -4.77 4.98
N VAL A 172 -4.26 -5.90 5.46
CA VAL A 172 -2.81 -6.18 5.45
C VAL A 172 -2.26 -6.11 4.02
N ALA A 173 -2.94 -6.74 3.06
CA ALA A 173 -2.51 -6.80 1.67
C ALA A 173 -2.52 -5.43 0.97
N VAL A 174 -3.58 -4.62 1.17
CA VAL A 174 -3.67 -3.27 0.59
C VAL A 174 -2.56 -2.37 1.13
N THR A 175 -2.34 -2.38 2.45
CA THR A 175 -1.26 -1.59 3.06
C THR A 175 0.11 -2.04 2.56
N ALA A 176 0.36 -3.36 2.49
CA ALA A 176 1.62 -3.91 1.99
C ALA A 176 1.88 -3.53 0.52
N ASP A 177 0.87 -3.59 -0.35
CA ASP A 177 0.96 -3.22 -1.76
C ASP A 177 1.30 -1.74 -1.94
N LEU A 178 0.63 -0.85 -1.20
CA LEU A 178 0.91 0.58 -1.21
C LEU A 178 2.33 0.90 -0.73
N LEU A 179 2.74 0.27 0.36
CA LEU A 179 4.07 0.44 0.94
C LEU A 179 5.17 -0.04 -0.03
N ALA A 180 4.99 -1.23 -0.62
CA ALA A 180 5.91 -1.75 -1.62
C ALA A 180 5.98 -0.84 -2.86
N SER A 181 4.82 -0.34 -3.31
CA SER A 181 4.71 0.56 -4.45
C SER A 181 5.51 1.86 -4.24
N LEU A 182 5.35 2.50 -3.09
CA LEU A 182 6.07 3.74 -2.78
C LEU A 182 7.56 3.50 -2.55
N LYS A 183 7.97 2.41 -1.88
CA LYS A 183 9.38 2.05 -1.70
C LYS A 183 10.08 1.80 -3.04
N GLU A 184 9.42 1.09 -3.94
CA GLU A 184 9.98 0.80 -5.27
C GLU A 184 10.06 2.08 -6.12
N ALA A 185 9.04 2.93 -6.08
CA ALA A 185 9.04 4.21 -6.76
C ALA A 185 10.11 5.18 -6.22
N TYR A 186 10.28 5.23 -4.90
CA TYR A 186 11.35 5.98 -4.23
C TYR A 186 12.71 5.53 -4.77
N LYS A 187 12.95 4.21 -4.78
CA LYS A 187 14.20 3.63 -5.29
C LYS A 187 14.47 4.02 -6.74
N VAL A 188 13.45 3.99 -7.60
CA VAL A 188 13.59 4.43 -9.00
C VAL A 188 14.01 5.89 -9.09
N MET A 189 13.34 6.77 -8.34
CA MET A 189 13.64 8.20 -8.40
C MET A 189 15.01 8.55 -7.81
N GLU A 190 15.48 7.82 -6.81
CA GLU A 190 16.86 7.96 -6.33
C GLU A 190 17.88 7.55 -7.40
N LEU A 191 17.63 6.48 -8.16
CA LEU A 191 18.48 6.12 -9.30
C LEU A 191 18.45 7.17 -10.41
N VAL A 192 17.28 7.74 -10.72
CA VAL A 192 17.16 8.83 -11.70
C VAL A 192 17.93 10.07 -11.23
N ALA A 193 17.95 10.35 -9.92
CA ALA A 193 18.72 11.46 -9.36
C ALA A 193 20.23 11.21 -9.36
N GLU A 194 20.66 10.03 -8.93
CA GLU A 194 22.08 9.63 -8.85
C GLU A 194 22.73 9.57 -10.24
N TYR A 195 22.00 9.05 -11.24
CA TYR A 195 22.49 8.87 -12.60
C TYR A 195 21.85 9.87 -13.58
N SER A 196 21.53 11.08 -13.13
CA SER A 196 20.81 12.09 -13.93
C SER A 196 21.45 12.35 -15.29
N ASP A 197 22.76 12.61 -15.35
CA ASP A 197 23.52 12.82 -16.59
C ASP A 197 23.49 11.60 -17.54
N GLU A 198 23.46 10.38 -17.00
CA GLU A 198 23.35 9.16 -17.80
C GLU A 198 21.93 8.97 -18.33
N PHE A 199 20.91 9.35 -17.56
CA PHE A 199 19.53 9.36 -18.03
C PHE A 199 19.30 10.42 -19.12
N GLU A 200 19.95 11.58 -19.03
CA GLU A 200 19.92 12.60 -20.09
C GLU A 200 20.57 12.09 -21.37
N ARG A 201 21.78 11.53 -21.29
CA ARG A 201 22.45 10.91 -22.44
C ARG A 201 21.65 9.75 -23.05
N LEU A 202 21.07 8.88 -22.22
CA LEU A 202 20.15 7.83 -22.65
C LEU A 202 18.90 8.39 -23.37
N CYS A 203 18.51 9.61 -23.04
CA CYS A 203 17.40 10.30 -23.67
C CYS A 203 17.78 10.97 -25.00
N GLU A 204 19.06 11.26 -25.20
CA GLU A 204 19.65 11.69 -26.47
C GLU A 204 20.00 10.52 -27.40
N GLY A 205 19.89 9.28 -26.91
CA GLY A 205 20.11 8.05 -27.67
C GLY A 205 21.49 7.43 -27.45
N GLU A 206 22.23 7.86 -26.42
CA GLU A 206 23.50 7.26 -26.04
C GLU A 206 23.34 6.04 -25.13
N GLU A 207 24.28 5.11 -25.20
CA GLU A 207 24.25 3.93 -24.34
C GLU A 207 24.50 4.32 -22.87
N PRO A 208 23.68 3.82 -21.93
CA PRO A 208 23.91 4.08 -20.52
C PRO A 208 25.14 3.30 -20.04
N ASN A 209 25.88 3.87 -19.10
CA ASN A 209 27.04 3.21 -18.52
C ASN A 209 26.68 1.89 -17.80
N MET A 210 27.71 1.07 -17.54
CA MET A 210 27.53 -0.24 -16.90
C MET A 210 27.04 -0.17 -15.45
N ASP A 211 27.26 0.94 -14.76
CA ASP A 211 26.86 1.10 -13.37
C ASP A 211 25.35 1.35 -13.26
N LEU A 212 24.79 2.21 -14.12
CA LEU A 212 23.35 2.40 -14.26
C LEU A 212 22.67 1.10 -14.73
N LYS A 213 23.23 0.41 -15.73
CA LYS A 213 22.73 -0.91 -16.18
C LYS A 213 22.71 -1.92 -15.03
N ARG A 214 23.70 -1.92 -14.13
CA ARG A 214 23.73 -2.83 -12.96
C ARG A 214 22.74 -2.39 -11.88
N ALA A 215 22.67 -1.10 -11.58
CA ALA A 215 21.80 -0.55 -10.54
C ALA A 215 20.31 -0.82 -10.85
N ILE A 216 19.91 -0.64 -12.12
CA ILE A 216 18.52 -0.82 -12.56
C ILE A 216 18.03 -2.28 -12.47
N LEU A 217 18.93 -3.27 -12.48
CA LEU A 217 18.55 -4.69 -12.35
C LEU A 217 17.86 -4.98 -11.02
N SER A 218 18.23 -4.23 -9.98
CA SER A 218 17.68 -4.37 -8.65
C SER A 218 16.23 -3.87 -8.54
N LEU A 219 15.70 -3.15 -9.55
CA LEU A 219 14.32 -2.71 -9.56
C LEU A 219 13.37 -3.88 -9.81
N SER A 220 12.24 -3.91 -9.12
CA SER A 220 11.19 -4.92 -9.29
C SER A 220 9.86 -4.27 -9.69
N PRO A 221 9.56 -4.17 -11.00
CA PRO A 221 8.31 -3.55 -11.47
C PRO A 221 7.04 -4.18 -10.88
N GLU A 222 7.07 -5.49 -10.58
CA GLU A 222 5.96 -6.21 -9.96
C GLU A 222 5.65 -5.69 -8.55
N ARG A 223 6.68 -5.30 -7.79
CA ARG A 223 6.52 -4.71 -6.44
C ARG A 223 6.05 -3.26 -6.47
N ALA A 224 6.18 -2.59 -7.62
CA ALA A 224 5.71 -1.23 -7.79
C ALA A 224 4.19 -1.12 -7.99
N GLY A 225 3.46 -2.25 -8.06
CA GLY A 225 2.01 -2.31 -8.13
C GLY A 225 1.45 -1.38 -9.21
N ARG A 226 0.67 -0.37 -8.78
CA ARG A 226 0.04 0.63 -9.67
C ARG A 226 1.03 1.53 -10.41
N LEU A 227 2.28 1.59 -9.97
CA LEU A 227 3.39 2.31 -10.61
C LEU A 227 4.26 1.38 -11.47
N GLY A 228 3.95 0.08 -11.49
CA GLY A 228 4.74 -0.96 -12.15
C GLY A 228 5.02 -0.71 -13.63
N TYR A 229 4.05 -0.19 -14.39
CA TYR A 229 4.28 0.19 -15.79
C TYR A 229 5.37 1.25 -15.95
N LEU A 230 5.38 2.28 -15.11
CA LEU A 230 6.37 3.36 -15.19
C LEU A 230 7.75 2.85 -14.78
N VAL A 231 7.81 2.04 -13.71
CA VAL A 231 9.05 1.39 -13.25
C VAL A 231 9.61 0.45 -14.32
N ALA A 232 8.76 -0.38 -14.94
CA ALA A 232 9.14 -1.25 -16.05
C ALA A 232 9.63 -0.45 -17.26
N SER A 233 8.97 0.67 -17.58
CA SER A 233 9.35 1.53 -18.72
C SER A 233 10.74 2.13 -18.53
N ILE A 234 11.03 2.67 -17.35
CA ILE A 234 12.36 3.20 -17.00
C ILE A 234 13.40 2.07 -17.05
N LYS A 235 13.11 0.93 -16.41
CA LYS A 235 14.00 -0.23 -16.41
C LYS A 235 14.33 -0.72 -17.82
N SER A 236 13.30 -0.87 -18.66
CA SER A 236 13.48 -1.31 -20.05
C SER A 236 14.25 -0.28 -20.87
N LYS A 237 14.05 1.02 -20.67
CA LYS A 237 14.79 2.05 -21.42
C LYS A 237 16.30 1.96 -21.17
N VAL A 238 16.70 1.70 -19.93
CA VAL A 238 18.12 1.52 -19.55
C VAL A 238 18.69 0.22 -20.12
N LEU A 239 17.95 -0.90 -20.03
CA LEU A 239 18.46 -2.22 -20.42
C LEU A 239 18.44 -2.45 -21.94
N ASN A 240 17.44 -1.92 -22.63
CA ASN A 240 17.15 -2.22 -24.03
C ASN A 240 17.22 -0.96 -24.89
N CYS A 241 18.27 -0.14 -24.77
CA CYS A 241 18.34 1.14 -25.49
C CYS A 241 18.19 0.97 -27.02
N GLY A 242 16.94 1.04 -27.50
CA GLY A 242 16.61 0.86 -28.91
C GLY A 242 17.03 2.05 -29.78
N LEU A 243 17.27 3.21 -29.16
CA LEU A 243 17.80 4.41 -29.83
C LEU A 243 19.33 4.36 -30.02
N CYS A 244 20.03 3.58 -29.18
CA CYS A 244 21.48 3.42 -29.22
C CYS A 244 21.94 2.44 -30.31
N GLN A 245 21.05 1.53 -30.71
CA GLN A 245 21.27 0.64 -31.84
C GLN A 245 21.04 1.43 -33.13
N GLY A 246 22.03 2.26 -33.49
CA GLY A 246 22.06 2.97 -34.77
C GLY A 246 21.89 1.99 -35.94
N GLY A 247 20.68 1.96 -36.49
CA GLY A 247 20.34 1.20 -37.68
C GLY A 247 19.07 1.78 -38.26
N GLY A 248 19.20 2.58 -39.31
CA GLY A 248 18.07 3.05 -40.11
C GLY A 248 17.26 1.85 -40.59
N GLY A 249 16.11 1.64 -39.96
CA GLY A 249 15.16 0.61 -40.33
C GLY A 249 13.79 1.10 -39.92
N TYR A 250 12.94 1.35 -40.91
CA TYR A 250 11.51 1.51 -40.73
C TYR A 250 10.97 0.22 -40.09
N GLY A 251 10.98 0.15 -38.76
CA GLY A 251 10.49 -0.96 -37.97
C GLY A 251 9.06 -0.70 -37.52
N VAL A 252 8.12 -1.37 -38.18
CA VAL A 252 6.70 -1.41 -37.82
C VAL A 252 6.57 -1.89 -36.38
N GLY A 253 5.86 -1.10 -35.55
CA GLY A 253 5.56 -1.45 -34.17
C GLY A 253 4.83 -2.79 -34.08
N GLY A 254 5.39 -3.73 -33.34
CA GLY A 254 4.73 -4.96 -32.92
C GLY A 254 3.67 -4.67 -31.87
N GLY A 255 2.52 -4.15 -32.32
CA GLY A 255 1.27 -4.25 -31.58
C GLY A 255 0.78 -5.69 -31.57
N ALA A 256 0.11 -6.09 -30.49
CA ALA A 256 -0.53 -7.40 -30.36
C ALA A 256 -1.35 -7.74 -31.62
N GLY A 257 -1.17 -8.96 -32.12
CA GLY A 257 -1.58 -9.39 -33.44
C GLY A 257 -3.04 -9.12 -33.78
N TYR A 258 -3.25 -8.33 -34.83
CA TYR A 258 -4.44 -8.37 -35.66
C TYR A 258 -3.97 -8.79 -37.06
N THR A 259 -4.27 -10.04 -37.44
CA THR A 259 -4.11 -10.51 -38.82
C THR A 259 -5.39 -10.14 -39.56
N SER A 260 -5.28 -9.29 -40.59
CA SER A 260 -6.41 -8.98 -41.48
C SER A 260 -6.83 -10.25 -42.24
N PRO A 261 -8.13 -10.47 -42.48
CA PRO A 261 -8.60 -11.63 -43.21
C PRO A 261 -8.15 -11.58 -44.68
N SER A 262 -7.91 -12.75 -45.25
CA SER A 262 -7.55 -12.93 -46.66
C SER A 262 -8.68 -12.43 -47.56
N SER A 263 -8.36 -11.50 -48.45
CA SER A 263 -9.21 -11.14 -49.58
C SER A 263 -9.07 -12.21 -50.65
N ASP A 264 -10.12 -13.01 -50.85
CA ASP A 264 -10.27 -13.86 -52.03
C ASP A 264 -10.65 -12.96 -53.22
N ASP A 265 -9.78 -12.90 -54.22
CA ASP A 265 -10.10 -12.64 -55.63
C ASP A 265 -9.89 -13.94 -56.43
#